data_AF-A0A0F4I264-F1
#
_entry.id   AF-A0A0F4I264-F1
#
_cell.length_a   1.000
_cell.length_b   1.000
_cell.length_c   1.000
_cell.angle_alpha   90.00
_cell.angle_beta   90.00
_cell.angle_gamma   90.00
#
_symmetry.space_group_name_H-M   'P 1'
#
loop_
_entity.id
_entity.type
_entity.pdbx_description
1 polymer ?
#
loop_
_entity_poly.entity_id
_entity_poly.type
_entity_poly.pdbx_seq_one_letter_code
_entity_poly.pdbx_strand_id
1 'polypeptide(L)'
;VLIETLVALGAEVRWVSCNIYSTQDHAAAAIAAAGIPVFAWKGETLEEYWWCTEQALTWPGQTGPNMILDDGGDATLLVHKGVEYQKAGAVPDVSTADNEEMAIVLGLLAKTDIDWTALASGIRGVTEETTTG
;
A
#
# COMPACT_ATOMS: atom_id res chain seq x y z
N VAL A 1 -2.43 18.29 5.37
CA VAL A 1 -3.81 18.74 5.06
C VAL A 1 -4.78 17.59 4.81
N LEU A 2 -4.77 16.88 3.67
CA LEU A 2 -5.77 15.82 3.39
C LEU A 2 -5.83 14.75 4.50
N ILE A 3 -4.68 14.20 4.87
CA ILE A 3 -4.53 13.21 5.95
C ILE A 3 -5.15 13.73 7.26
N GLU A 4 -4.79 14.94 7.67
CA GLU A 4 -5.28 15.57 8.90
C GLU A 4 -6.79 15.84 8.83
N THR A 5 -7.33 16.15 7.66
CA THR A 5 -8.78 16.29 7.46
C THR A 5 -9.50 14.96 7.69
N LEU A 6 -8.98 13.85 7.15
CA LEU A 6 -9.56 12.52 7.38
C LEU A 6 -9.55 12.17 8.86
N VAL A 7 -8.43 12.40 9.54
CA VAL A 7 -8.31 12.18 10.99
C VAL A 7 -9.23 13.08 11.79
N ALA A 8 -9.35 14.36 11.43
CA ALA A 8 -10.28 15.30 12.07
C ALA A 8 -11.75 14.89 11.91
N LEU A 9 -12.07 14.15 10.84
CA LEU A 9 -13.39 13.56 10.60
C LEU A 9 -13.57 12.18 11.24
N GLY A 10 -12.57 11.68 11.99
CA GLY A 10 -12.65 10.47 12.79
C GLY A 10 -12.03 9.22 12.17
N ALA A 11 -11.28 9.35 11.08
CA ALA A 11 -10.56 8.21 10.51
C ALA A 11 -9.27 7.91 11.27
N GLU A 12 -8.95 6.63 11.43
CA GLU A 12 -7.56 6.20 11.61
C GLU A 12 -6.93 6.09 10.22
N VAL A 13 -5.67 6.48 10.08
CA VAL A 13 -5.02 6.58 8.76
C VAL A 13 -3.61 6.01 8.83
N ARG A 14 -3.21 5.28 7.79
CA ARG A 14 -1.83 4.88 7.49
C ARG A 14 -1.51 5.34 6.07
N TRP A 15 -0.29 5.81 5.81
CA TRP A 15 0.02 6.49 4.55
C TRP A 15 1.33 6.05 3.93
N VAL A 16 1.36 6.05 2.60
CA VAL A 16 2.52 5.84 1.73
C VAL A 16 2.45 6.84 0.57
N SER A 17 3.57 7.07 -0.11
CA SER A 17 3.58 7.84 -1.37
C SER A 17 3.16 6.96 -2.55
N CYS A 18 2.57 7.53 -3.60
CA CYS A 18 2.33 6.85 -4.89
C CYS A 18 3.51 7.00 -5.88
N ASN A 19 4.61 7.64 -5.45
CA ASN A 19 5.80 7.80 -6.29
C ASN A 19 7.08 7.99 -5.46
N ILE A 20 8.15 7.30 -5.88
CA ILE A 20 9.46 7.32 -5.22
C ILE A 20 10.10 8.71 -5.09
N TYR A 21 9.69 9.70 -5.89
CA TYR A 21 10.26 11.06 -5.86
C TYR A 21 9.28 12.13 -5.38
N SER A 22 8.00 11.82 -5.17
CA SER A 22 6.98 12.85 -4.87
C SER A 22 6.93 13.27 -3.41
N THR A 23 7.43 12.43 -2.49
CA THR A 23 7.44 12.74 -1.06
C THR A 23 8.13 14.07 -0.77
N GLN A 24 7.45 14.88 0.04
CA GLN A 24 8.04 16.05 0.70
C GLN A 24 8.38 15.66 2.14
N ASP A 25 9.65 15.38 2.43
CA ASP A 25 10.06 14.77 3.70
C ASP A 25 9.65 15.57 4.94
N HIS A 26 9.65 16.90 4.84
CA HIS A 26 9.17 17.77 5.93
C HIS A 26 7.67 17.62 6.20
N ALA A 27 6.86 17.37 5.17
CA ALA A 27 5.44 17.07 5.33
C ALA A 27 5.25 15.66 5.91
N ALA A 28 5.97 14.66 5.42
CA ALA A 28 5.95 13.30 5.97
C ALA A 28 6.32 13.28 7.46
N ALA A 29 7.39 13.99 7.84
CA ALA A 29 7.84 14.13 9.22
C ALA A 29 6.79 14.83 10.11
N ALA A 30 6.11 15.87 9.60
CA ALA A 30 5.06 16.55 10.35
C ALA A 30 3.86 15.64 10.65
N ILE A 31 3.44 14.83 9.66
CA ILE A 31 2.35 13.87 9.83
C ILE A 31 2.76 12.74 10.78
N ALA A 32 3.98 12.21 10.66
CA ALA A 32 4.50 11.21 11.58
C ALA A 32 4.59 11.75 13.03
N ALA A 33 5.01 13.01 13.21
CA ALA A 33 5.05 13.67 14.52
C ALA A 33 3.65 13.87 15.14
N ALA A 34 2.60 13.90 14.32
CA ALA A 34 1.20 13.91 14.77
C ALA A 34 0.70 12.51 15.19
N GLY A 35 1.55 11.48 15.15
CA GLY A 35 1.21 10.11 15.57
C GLY A 35 0.54 9.27 14.49
N ILE A 36 0.51 9.75 13.25
CA ILE A 36 -0.10 9.04 12.11
C ILE A 36 1.01 8.24 11.41
N PRO A 37 0.86 6.91 11.23
CA PRO A 37 1.84 6.09 10.53
C PRO A 37 2.05 6.55 9.08
N VAL A 38 3.29 6.92 8.74
CA VAL A 38 3.71 7.30 7.39
C VAL A 38 4.96 6.50 7.03
N PHE A 39 4.89 5.83 5.88
CA PHE A 39 5.98 5.05 5.29
C PHE A 39 6.30 5.70 3.95
N ALA A 40 7.02 6.82 3.98
CA ALA A 40 7.36 7.55 2.77
C ALA A 40 8.60 8.42 2.99
N TRP A 41 9.52 8.44 2.03
CA TRP A 41 10.62 9.40 1.92
C TRP A 41 10.92 9.72 0.47
N LYS A 42 11.63 10.82 0.23
CA LYS A 42 12.04 11.20 -1.11
C LYS A 42 13.24 10.37 -1.57
N GLY A 43 13.12 9.79 -2.76
CA GLY A 43 14.19 9.00 -3.38
C GLY A 43 14.22 7.54 -2.93
N GLU A 44 13.06 6.96 -2.64
CA GLU A 44 12.91 5.52 -2.40
C GLU A 44 13.47 4.69 -3.57
N THR A 45 13.97 3.49 -3.27
CA THR A 45 14.09 2.44 -4.30
C THR A 45 12.72 1.81 -4.58
N LEU A 46 12.60 1.03 -5.66
CA LEU A 46 11.34 0.33 -5.95
C LEU A 46 11.00 -0.70 -4.86
N GLU A 47 11.99 -1.37 -4.27
CA GLU A 47 11.77 -2.29 -3.16
C GLU A 47 11.27 -1.58 -1.91
N GLU A 48 11.82 -0.40 -1.61
CA GLU A 48 11.36 0.44 -0.50
C GLU A 48 9.92 0.92 -0.73
N TYR A 49 9.60 1.34 -1.95
CA TYR A 49 8.24 1.74 -2.34
C TYR A 49 7.21 0.64 -2.08
N TRP A 50 7.44 -0.57 -2.62
CA TRP A 50 6.51 -1.69 -2.43
C TRP A 50 6.45 -2.16 -0.98
N TRP A 51 7.57 -2.12 -0.25
CA TRP A 51 7.56 -2.37 1.19
C TRP A 51 6.70 -1.34 1.95
N CYS A 52 6.84 -0.04 1.62
CA CYS A 52 6.03 1.01 2.21
C CYS A 52 4.53 0.80 1.91
N THR A 53 4.18 0.37 0.70
CA THR A 53 2.79 0.05 0.31
C THR A 53 2.22 -1.08 1.17
N GLU A 54 3.00 -2.15 1.39
CA GLU A 54 2.62 -3.21 2.32
C GLU A 54 2.45 -2.70 3.77
N GLN A 55 3.34 -1.84 4.26
CA GLN A 55 3.23 -1.26 5.60
C GLN A 55 1.97 -0.40 5.77
N ALA A 56 1.55 0.33 4.74
CA ALA A 56 0.32 1.10 4.76
C ALA A 56 -0.94 0.21 4.79
N LEU A 57 -0.91 -0.94 4.10
CA LEU A 57 -1.99 -1.94 4.10
C LEU A 57 -2.00 -2.86 5.35
N THR A 58 -0.89 -2.92 6.09
CA THR A 58 -0.77 -3.76 7.30
C THR A 58 -1.24 -3.01 8.54
N TRP A 59 -2.37 -3.42 9.13
CA TRP A 59 -2.95 -2.79 10.32
C TRP A 59 -2.75 -3.65 11.57
N PRO A 60 -1.87 -3.27 12.52
CA PRO A 60 -1.61 -4.08 13.70
C PRO A 60 -2.87 -4.38 14.51
N GLY A 61 -3.11 -5.67 14.80
CA GLY A 61 -4.28 -6.14 15.54
C GLY A 61 -5.59 -6.13 14.74
N GLN A 62 -5.54 -5.81 13.44
CA GLN A 62 -6.68 -5.81 12.54
C GLN A 62 -6.35 -6.62 11.28
N THR A 63 -7.38 -6.95 10.49
CA THR A 63 -7.20 -7.69 9.23
C THR A 63 -6.62 -6.80 8.12
N GLY A 64 -6.81 -5.48 8.19
CA GLY A 64 -6.39 -4.52 7.18
C GLY A 64 -7.28 -3.26 7.18
N PRO A 65 -7.13 -2.36 6.19
CA PRO A 65 -7.97 -1.18 6.08
C PRO A 65 -9.41 -1.55 5.70
N ASN A 66 -10.37 -0.69 6.05
CA ASN A 66 -11.75 -0.81 5.58
C ASN A 66 -12.05 0.07 4.34
N MET A 67 -11.12 0.93 3.94
CA MET A 67 -11.20 1.84 2.80
C MET A 67 -9.79 2.04 2.22
N ILE A 68 -9.68 2.23 0.91
CA ILE A 68 -8.44 2.67 0.24
C ILE A 68 -8.67 4.05 -0.38
N LEU A 69 -7.70 4.95 -0.23
CA LEU A 69 -7.60 6.18 -1.02
C LEU A 69 -6.32 6.03 -1.84
N ASP A 70 -6.48 5.91 -3.15
CA ASP A 70 -5.43 5.49 -4.08
C ASP A 70 -5.18 6.58 -5.14
N ASP A 71 -3.97 6.57 -5.68
CA ASP A 71 -3.54 7.46 -6.78
C ASP A 71 -2.56 6.66 -7.64
N GLY A 72 -3.04 6.25 -8.83
CA GLY A 72 -2.32 5.38 -9.76
C GLY A 72 -2.64 3.88 -9.60
N GLY A 73 -3.37 3.49 -8.55
CA GLY A 73 -3.93 2.15 -8.38
C GLY A 73 -2.99 1.10 -7.79
N ASP A 74 -1.80 1.44 -7.27
CA ASP A 74 -0.81 0.46 -6.82
C ASP A 74 -1.21 -0.27 -5.53
N ALA A 75 -1.86 0.42 -4.59
CA ALA A 75 -2.37 -0.25 -3.39
C ALA A 75 -3.48 -1.24 -3.78
N THR A 76 -4.35 -0.83 -4.70
CA THR A 76 -5.41 -1.67 -5.26
C THR A 76 -4.83 -2.87 -6.01
N LEU A 77 -3.81 -2.67 -6.85
CA LEU A 77 -3.12 -3.73 -7.58
C LEU A 77 -2.53 -4.76 -6.63
N LEU A 78 -1.83 -4.32 -5.57
CA LEU A 78 -1.21 -5.22 -4.62
C LEU A 78 -2.24 -6.11 -3.91
N VAL A 79 -3.38 -5.53 -3.51
CA VAL A 79 -4.49 -6.30 -2.93
C VAL A 79 -5.04 -7.32 -3.94
N HIS A 80 -5.30 -6.91 -5.18
CA HIS A 80 -5.82 -7.81 -6.21
C HIS A 80 -4.86 -8.96 -6.51
N LYS A 81 -3.56 -8.69 -6.63
CA LYS A 81 -2.53 -9.71 -6.87
C LYS A 81 -2.34 -10.65 -5.68
N GLY A 82 -2.35 -10.11 -4.46
CA GLY A 82 -2.34 -10.92 -3.25
C GLY A 82 -3.51 -11.91 -3.20
N VAL A 83 -4.73 -11.45 -3.49
CA VAL A 83 -5.93 -12.31 -3.55
C VAL A 83 -5.83 -13.33 -4.68
N GLU A 84 -5.40 -12.92 -5.87
CA GLU A 84 -5.23 -13.79 -7.05
C GLU A 84 -4.33 -14.98 -6.70
N TYR A 85 -3.15 -14.71 -6.16
CA TYR A 85 -2.15 -15.74 -5.89
C TYR A 85 -2.44 -16.56 -4.64
N GLN A 86 -3.06 -15.96 -3.61
CA GLN A 86 -3.55 -16.73 -2.47
C GLN A 86 -4.64 -17.72 -2.88
N LYS A 87 -5.57 -17.34 -3.78
CA LYS A 87 -6.59 -18.25 -4.34
C LYS A 87 -6.00 -19.31 -5.27
N ALA A 88 -4.95 -18.97 -6.01
CA ALA A 88 -4.20 -19.94 -6.82
C ALA A 88 -3.38 -20.92 -5.96
N GLY A 89 -3.13 -20.59 -4.70
CA GLY A 89 -2.38 -21.39 -3.74
C GLY A 89 -0.86 -21.23 -3.83
N ALA A 90 -0.36 -20.37 -4.72
CA ALA A 90 1.06 -20.06 -4.86
C ALA A 90 1.25 -18.71 -5.56
N VAL A 91 2.29 -17.98 -5.15
CA VAL A 91 2.80 -16.81 -5.87
C VAL A 91 3.72 -17.29 -7.00
N PRO A 92 3.58 -16.79 -8.24
CA PRO A 92 4.50 -17.08 -9.33
C PRO A 92 5.95 -16.76 -8.98
N ASP A 93 6.89 -17.51 -9.57
CA ASP A 93 8.32 -17.24 -9.40
C ASP A 93 8.68 -15.87 -10.00
N VAL A 94 9.58 -15.13 -9.35
CA VAL A 94 10.01 -13.78 -9.77
C VAL A 94 10.58 -13.74 -11.19
N SER A 95 11.15 -14.85 -11.68
CA SER A 95 11.66 -14.95 -13.05
C SER A 95 10.56 -14.94 -14.13
N THR A 96 9.29 -15.08 -13.72
CA THR A 96 8.12 -15.01 -14.61
C THR A 96 7.58 -13.59 -14.79
N ALA A 97 8.13 -12.62 -14.04
CA ALA A 97 7.73 -11.22 -14.14
C ALA A 97 7.99 -10.65 -15.54
N ASP A 98 7.07 -9.81 -15.99
CA ASP A 98 7.14 -9.09 -17.26
C ASP A 98 8.03 -7.84 -17.19
N ASN A 99 8.21 -7.29 -15.98
CA ASN A 99 9.06 -6.14 -15.71
C ASN A 99 9.68 -6.20 -14.30
N GLU A 100 10.62 -5.30 -14.02
CA GLU A 100 11.36 -5.22 -12.75
C GLU A 100 10.43 -5.01 -11.55
N GLU A 101 9.43 -4.15 -11.70
CA GLU A 101 8.49 -3.80 -10.64
C GLU A 101 7.61 -4.99 -10.26
N MET A 102 7.10 -5.72 -11.25
CA MET A 102 6.33 -6.94 -11.01
C MET A 102 7.20 -8.03 -10.36
N ALA A 103 8.51 -8.10 -10.67
CA ALA A 103 9.42 -9.03 -9.99
C ALA A 103 9.53 -8.72 -8.49
N ILE A 104 9.54 -7.43 -8.13
CA ILE A 104 9.53 -6.96 -6.74
C ILE A 104 8.19 -7.31 -6.07
N VAL A 105 7.06 -7.05 -6.72
CA VAL A 105 5.72 -7.40 -6.22
C VAL A 105 5.60 -8.90 -5.96
N LEU A 106 6.02 -9.75 -6.90
CA LEU A 106 6.03 -11.20 -6.70
C LEU A 106 6.95 -11.61 -5.54
N GLY A 107 8.13 -11.01 -5.44
CA GLY A 107 9.08 -11.27 -4.36
C GLY A 107 8.55 -10.84 -2.98
N LEU A 108 7.77 -9.77 -2.91
CA LEU A 108 7.08 -9.31 -1.70
C LEU A 108 5.93 -10.25 -1.33
N LEU A 109 5.04 -10.54 -2.28
CA LEU A 109 3.89 -11.42 -2.05
C LEU A 109 4.30 -12.84 -1.66
N ALA A 110 5.45 -13.33 -2.12
CA ALA A 110 5.98 -14.63 -1.73
C ALA A 110 6.50 -14.70 -0.28
N LYS A 111 6.75 -13.55 0.37
CA LYS A 111 7.34 -13.46 1.72
C LYS A 111 6.38 -12.92 2.77
N THR A 112 5.32 -12.24 2.35
CA THR A 112 4.34 -11.63 3.26
C THR A 112 3.48 -12.67 3.97
N ASP A 113 3.10 -12.37 5.21
CA ASP A 113 2.18 -13.18 6.02
C ASP A 113 0.73 -12.63 5.99
N ILE A 114 0.45 -11.62 5.15
CA ILE A 114 -0.88 -11.03 5.03
C ILE A 114 -1.87 -12.04 4.43
N ASP A 115 -3.00 -12.23 5.11
CA ASP A 115 -4.18 -12.89 4.51
C ASP A 115 -4.89 -11.89 3.59
N TRP A 116 -4.47 -11.82 2.34
CA TRP A 116 -5.00 -10.91 1.32
C TRP A 116 -6.48 -11.10 1.06
N THR A 117 -6.98 -12.34 1.13
CA THR A 117 -8.41 -12.61 0.96
C THR A 117 -9.22 -12.05 2.12
N ALA A 118 -8.76 -12.22 3.36
CA ALA A 118 -9.41 -11.63 4.51
C ALA A 118 -9.32 -10.09 4.49
N LEU A 119 -8.14 -9.54 4.17
CA LEU A 119 -7.92 -8.10 4.02
C LEU A 119 -8.88 -7.50 2.98
N ALA A 120 -8.92 -8.08 1.78
CA ALA A 120 -9.79 -7.63 0.70
C ALA A 120 -11.28 -7.68 1.08
N SER A 121 -11.70 -8.69 1.85
CA SER A 121 -13.08 -8.80 2.32
C SER A 121 -13.49 -7.70 3.31
N GLY A 122 -12.52 -7.08 3.98
CA GLY A 122 -12.73 -5.96 4.91
C GLY A 122 -12.87 -4.60 4.23
N ILE A 123 -12.36 -4.47 2.99
CA ILE A 123 -12.39 -3.22 2.22
C ILE A 123 -13.81 -2.98 1.68
N ARG A 124 -14.37 -1.81 1.98
CA ARG A 124 -15.71 -1.38 1.56
C ARG A 124 -15.71 -0.57 0.27
N GLY A 125 -14.57 -0.01 -0.10
CA GLY A 125 -14.40 0.76 -1.32
C GLY A 125 -13.01 1.36 -1.46
N VAL A 126 -12.70 1.76 -2.68
CA VAL A 126 -11.53 2.55 -3.04
C VAL A 126 -11.99 3.85 -3.70
N THR A 127 -11.30 4.96 -3.43
CA THR A 127 -11.40 6.19 -4.21
C THR A 127 -10.07 6.41 -4.94
N GLU A 128 -10.11 6.48 -6.26
CA GLU A 128 -8.94 6.66 -7.14
C GLU A 128 -8.87 8.12 -7.60
N GLU A 129 -7.68 8.71 -7.53
CA GLU A 129 -7.45 10.13 -7.84
C GLU A 129 -7.27 10.39 -9.34
N THR A 130 -6.56 9.50 -10.03
CA THR A 130 -5.99 9.80 -11.35
C THR A 130 -6.62 8.99 -12.48
N THR A 131 -6.34 9.36 -13.73
CA THR A 131 -6.95 8.71 -14.92
C THR A 131 -6.34 7.35 -15.24
N THR A 132 -5.11 7.10 -14.81
CA THR A 132 -4.38 5.85 -15.06
C THR A 132 -4.87 4.70 -14.18
N GLY A 133 -5.26 4.98 -12.93
CA GLY A 133 -5.83 3.99 -12.02
C GLY A 133 -7.25 3.58 -12.42
#